data_AF-A0A5N7ZKY6-F1
#
_entry.id   AF-A0A5N7ZKY6-F1
#
_cell.length_a   1.000
_cell.length_b   1.000
_cell.length_c   1.000
_cell.angle_alpha   90.00
_cell.angle_beta   90.00
_cell.angle_gamma   90.00
#
_symmetry.space_group_name_H-M   'P 1'
#
loop_
_entity.id
_entity.type
_entity.pdbx_description
1 polymer ?
#
loop_
_entity_poly.entity_id
_entity_poly.type
_entity_poly.pdbx_seq_one_letter_code
_entity_poly.pdbx_strand_id
1 'polypeptide(L)'
;METLIPFDYGTLRVVWWVLLGALLIGFAVMDGFDLGVAALLPVVAKTDVERRVVINVVGPVWEGNQVWLITAGGAIFAAWPLLYAASFSGFYLAMMLVLIALILRPVGFKYRSKMEGTRWRSRWDAVLCFSGVVASLVFGVAMGNIILGVPFTFDPVTLRPIYEGHFYQLFMPFALLAGVLSVVMLAMHGAVLLAWRTEDPVSSRARNWGRLCALLTALLFVAGGFWVARGVGGHVITTAVDMAGPSDPMLKAVSVRDGAWMANYAKWPLMWIAPALGVGGAVLAVPIITSVFRLPQTSAQALALCMVI
;
A
#
# COMPACT_ATOMS: atom_id res chain seq x y z
N MET A 1 12.56 -37.26 5.44
CA MET A 1 12.25 -35.82 5.41
C MET A 1 10.75 -35.53 5.42
N GLU A 2 9.88 -36.50 5.12
CA GLU A 2 8.41 -36.33 5.21
C GLU A 2 7.86 -36.11 6.64
N THR A 3 8.70 -36.22 7.68
CA THR A 3 8.30 -36.16 9.09
C THR A 3 8.67 -34.86 9.82
N LEU A 4 9.30 -33.89 9.17
CA LEU A 4 9.78 -32.67 9.84
C LEU A 4 8.85 -31.45 9.73
N ILE A 5 7.97 -31.41 8.72
CA ILE A 5 7.04 -30.30 8.51
C ILE A 5 5.62 -30.88 8.44
N PRO A 6 4.69 -30.51 9.33
CA PRO A 6 3.37 -31.11 9.43
C PRO A 6 2.37 -30.66 8.33
N PHE A 7 2.86 -30.06 7.25
CA PHE A 7 2.05 -29.49 6.18
C PHE A 7 2.47 -30.04 4.82
N ASP A 8 1.50 -30.36 3.96
CA ASP A 8 1.77 -30.71 2.57
C ASP A 8 2.24 -29.48 1.77
N TYR A 9 2.84 -29.74 0.61
CA TYR A 9 3.45 -28.70 -0.21
C TYR A 9 2.45 -27.65 -0.73
N GLY A 10 1.21 -28.06 -1.05
CA GLY A 10 0.15 -27.15 -1.48
C GLY A 10 -0.27 -26.22 -0.34
N THR A 11 -0.46 -26.78 0.86
CA THR A 11 -0.76 -25.99 2.07
C THR A 11 0.34 -24.98 2.37
N LEU A 12 1.62 -25.36 2.26
CA LEU A 12 2.74 -24.44 2.46
C LEU A 12 2.69 -23.24 1.50
N ARG A 13 2.33 -23.46 0.22
CA ARG A 13 2.17 -22.37 -0.77
C ARG A 13 1.07 -21.39 -0.36
N VAL A 14 -0.05 -21.89 0.17
CA VAL A 14 -1.15 -21.05 0.67
C VAL A 14 -0.75 -20.32 1.95
N VAL A 15 -0.06 -20.96 2.89
CA VAL A 15 0.46 -20.32 4.11
C VAL A 15 1.36 -19.15 3.76
N TRP A 16 2.31 -19.33 2.84
CA TRP A 16 3.16 -18.22 2.38
C TRP A 16 2.35 -17.10 1.72
N TRP A 17 1.33 -17.43 0.92
CA TRP A 17 0.42 -16.44 0.32
C TRP A 17 -0.29 -15.59 1.38
N VAL A 18 -0.79 -16.23 2.44
CA VAL A 18 -1.39 -15.54 3.59
C VAL A 18 -0.36 -14.67 4.32
N LEU A 19 0.85 -15.19 4.57
CA LEU A 19 1.92 -14.45 5.24
C LEU A 19 2.34 -13.21 4.44
N LEU A 20 2.44 -13.31 3.11
CA LEU A 20 2.72 -12.15 2.27
C LEU A 20 1.60 -11.11 2.37
N GLY A 21 0.33 -11.54 2.31
CA GLY A 21 -0.80 -10.65 2.54
C GLY A 21 -0.71 -9.95 3.89
N ALA A 22 -0.42 -10.68 4.96
CA ALA A 22 -0.25 -10.14 6.31
C ALA A 22 0.92 -9.14 6.41
N LEU A 23 2.05 -9.41 5.75
CA LEU A 23 3.20 -8.49 5.72
C LEU A 23 2.90 -7.20 4.96
N LEU A 24 2.21 -7.30 3.81
CA LEU A 24 1.82 -6.13 3.02
C LEU A 24 0.73 -5.30 3.72
N ILE A 25 -0.24 -5.94 4.38
CA ILE A 25 -1.22 -5.26 5.23
C ILE A 25 -0.49 -4.61 6.41
N GLY A 26 0.42 -5.32 7.08
CA GLY A 26 1.23 -4.78 8.17
C GLY A 26 2.04 -3.55 7.73
N PHE A 27 2.64 -3.58 6.54
CA PHE A 27 3.29 -2.41 5.95
C PHE A 27 2.30 -1.25 5.72
N ALA A 28 1.15 -1.51 5.10
CA ALA A 28 0.14 -0.50 4.82
C ALA A 28 -0.49 0.11 6.08
N VAL A 29 -0.59 -0.65 7.18
CA VAL A 29 -1.01 -0.16 8.50
C VAL A 29 0.12 0.66 9.12
N MET A 30 1.29 0.06 9.29
CA MET A 30 2.35 0.61 10.13
C MET A 30 3.06 1.77 9.45
N ASP A 31 3.58 1.57 8.24
CA ASP A 31 4.27 2.65 7.51
C ASP A 31 3.28 3.58 6.78
N GLY A 32 2.04 3.13 6.59
CA GLY A 32 1.00 3.92 5.93
C GLY A 32 0.65 5.20 6.65
N PHE A 33 0.61 5.21 7.99
CA PHE A 33 0.38 6.46 8.72
C PHE A 33 1.60 7.37 8.66
N ASP A 34 2.81 6.83 8.60
CA ASP A 34 4.04 7.64 8.44
C ASP A 34 4.04 8.35 7.10
N LEU A 35 3.75 7.62 6.03
CA LEU A 35 3.61 8.17 4.68
C LEU A 35 2.47 9.18 4.60
N GLY A 36 1.33 8.89 5.26
CA GLY A 36 0.19 9.79 5.36
C GLY A 36 0.49 11.09 6.10
N VAL A 37 1.15 11.00 7.25
CA VAL A 37 1.62 12.15 8.05
C VAL A 37 2.57 13.02 7.22
N ALA A 38 3.51 12.39 6.53
CA ALA A 38 4.46 13.07 5.67
C ALA A 38 3.75 13.79 4.51
N ALA A 39 2.80 13.14 3.83
CA ALA A 39 2.01 13.72 2.74
C ALA A 39 1.14 14.90 3.21
N LEU A 40 0.60 14.84 4.43
CA LEU A 40 -0.26 15.89 4.99
C LEU A 40 0.51 17.06 5.62
N LEU A 41 1.81 16.91 5.86
CA LEU A 41 2.66 17.89 6.55
C LEU A 41 2.42 19.36 6.11
N PRO A 42 2.45 19.73 4.82
CA PRO A 42 2.27 21.13 4.40
C PRO A 42 0.84 21.67 4.59
N VAL A 43 -0.16 20.78 4.64
CA VAL A 43 -1.57 21.19 4.73
C VAL A 43 -2.07 21.25 6.17
N VAL A 44 -1.55 20.40 7.07
CA VAL A 44 -1.94 20.36 8.49
C VAL A 44 -1.05 21.20 9.41
N ALA A 45 0.20 21.50 9.02
CA ALA A 45 1.12 22.35 9.77
C ALA A 45 1.56 23.57 8.96
N LYS A 46 1.34 24.76 9.52
CA LYS A 46 1.58 26.07 8.91
C LYS A 46 2.78 26.79 9.52
N THR A 47 3.06 26.59 10.80
CA THR A 47 4.24 27.13 11.48
C THR A 47 5.35 26.09 11.62
N ASP A 48 6.59 26.52 11.88
CA ASP A 48 7.71 25.58 12.09
C ASP A 48 7.52 24.72 13.36
N VAL A 49 6.93 25.31 14.40
CA VAL A 49 6.58 24.60 15.64
C VAL A 49 5.55 23.50 15.35
N GLU A 50 4.49 23.82 14.60
CA GLU A 50 3.48 22.84 14.21
C GLU A 50 4.08 21.71 13.35
N ARG A 51 5.00 22.03 12.43
CA ARG A 51 5.67 21.00 11.60
C ARG A 51 6.52 20.07 12.44
N ARG A 52 7.22 20.62 13.45
CA ARG A 52 7.98 19.81 14.41
C ARG A 52 7.08 18.90 15.24
N VAL A 53 5.92 19.38 15.68
CA VAL A 53 4.92 18.55 16.37
C VAL A 53 4.49 17.38 15.49
N VAL A 54 4.06 17.66 14.26
CA VAL A 54 3.61 16.62 13.30
C VAL A 54 4.70 15.58 13.05
N ILE A 55 5.94 16.00 12.81
CA ILE A 55 7.06 15.08 12.57
C ILE A 55 7.37 14.23 13.80
N ASN A 56 7.32 14.82 14.99
CA ASN A 56 7.62 14.10 16.23
C ASN A 56 6.55 13.07 16.61
N VAL A 57 5.34 13.13 16.04
CA VAL A 57 4.32 12.08 16.23
C VAL A 57 4.81 10.72 15.71
N VAL A 58 5.52 10.72 14.59
CA VAL A 58 6.02 9.49 13.91
C VAL A 58 7.50 9.23 14.15
N GLY A 59 8.25 10.26 14.57
CA GLY A 59 9.70 10.20 14.82
C GLY A 59 10.20 8.98 15.62
N PRO A 60 9.52 8.53 16.70
CA PRO A 60 9.96 7.38 17.48
C PRO A 60 9.72 6.00 16.86
N VAL A 61 8.85 5.88 15.86
CA VAL A 61 8.35 4.57 15.38
C VAL A 61 8.65 4.27 13.91
N TRP A 62 8.89 5.30 13.08
CA TRP A 62 8.97 5.13 11.63
C TRP A 62 10.08 4.16 11.16
N GLU A 63 11.20 4.08 11.89
CA GLU A 63 12.29 3.14 11.56
C GLU A 63 11.80 1.69 11.67
N GLY A 64 11.04 1.37 12.71
CA GLY A 64 10.47 0.04 12.92
C GLY A 64 9.35 -0.26 11.92
N ASN A 65 8.51 0.73 11.61
CA ASN A 65 7.44 0.58 10.63
C ASN A 65 7.96 0.23 9.23
N GLN A 66 9.09 0.82 8.82
CA GLN A 66 9.70 0.54 7.53
C GLN A 66 10.23 -0.90 7.40
N VAL A 67 10.53 -1.57 8.51
CA VAL A 67 11.00 -2.97 8.50
C VAL A 67 9.95 -3.89 7.89
N TRP A 68 8.65 -3.61 8.04
CA TRP A 68 7.59 -4.40 7.42
C TRP A 68 7.74 -4.51 5.90
N LEU A 69 8.13 -3.42 5.23
CA LEU A 69 8.39 -3.42 3.79
C LEU A 69 9.60 -4.28 3.44
N ILE A 70 10.69 -4.14 4.22
CA ILE A 70 11.94 -4.88 4.00
C ILE A 70 11.68 -6.38 4.18
N THR A 71 10.95 -6.76 5.23
CA THR A 71 10.55 -8.15 5.50
C THR A 71 9.61 -8.68 4.42
N ALA A 72 8.65 -7.88 3.93
CA ALA A 72 7.82 -8.27 2.79
C ALA A 72 8.67 -8.55 1.54
N GLY A 73 9.60 -7.66 1.20
CA GLY A 73 10.53 -7.87 0.08
C GLY A 73 11.39 -9.13 0.24
N GLY A 74 11.95 -9.35 1.43
CA GLY A 74 12.71 -10.55 1.77
C GLY A 74 11.88 -11.84 1.73
N ALA A 75 10.63 -11.78 2.18
CA ALA A 75 9.70 -12.91 2.13
C ALA A 75 9.33 -13.28 0.69
N ILE A 76 9.09 -12.30 -0.20
CA ILE A 76 8.88 -12.58 -1.62
C ILE A 76 10.15 -13.20 -2.22
N PHE A 77 11.33 -12.66 -1.92
CA PHE A 77 12.60 -13.20 -2.40
C PHE A 77 12.82 -14.65 -1.95
N ALA A 78 12.47 -15.00 -0.71
CA ALA A 78 12.62 -16.35 -0.18
C ALA A 78 11.57 -17.34 -0.69
N ALA A 79 10.29 -16.93 -0.73
CA ALA A 79 9.17 -17.83 -1.05
C ALA A 79 8.82 -17.88 -2.54
N TRP A 80 8.97 -16.77 -3.28
CA TRP A 80 8.73 -16.69 -4.72
C TRP A 80 9.79 -15.86 -5.45
N PRO A 81 10.99 -16.42 -5.65
CA PRO A 81 12.10 -15.72 -6.32
C PRO A 81 11.75 -15.19 -7.72
N LEU A 82 10.95 -15.93 -8.50
CA LEU A 82 10.50 -15.49 -9.83
C LEU A 82 9.55 -14.29 -9.75
N LEU A 83 8.64 -14.26 -8.77
CA LEU A 83 7.76 -13.12 -8.53
C LEU A 83 8.56 -11.89 -8.11
N TYR A 84 9.56 -12.08 -7.24
CA TYR A 84 10.49 -11.03 -6.85
C TYR A 84 11.21 -10.47 -8.08
N ALA A 85 11.86 -11.33 -8.87
CA ALA A 85 12.62 -10.93 -10.04
C ALA A 85 11.74 -10.20 -11.07
N ALA A 86 10.57 -10.73 -11.41
CA ALA A 86 9.66 -10.13 -12.38
C ALA A 86 9.12 -8.77 -11.90
N SER A 87 8.74 -8.67 -10.63
CA SER A 87 8.19 -7.41 -10.08
C SER A 87 9.24 -6.30 -10.04
N PHE A 88 10.42 -6.55 -9.46
CA PHE A 88 11.44 -5.51 -9.32
C PHE A 88 12.12 -5.13 -10.64
N SER A 89 12.21 -6.05 -11.61
CA SER A 89 12.74 -5.75 -12.95
C SER A 89 11.72 -5.13 -13.89
N GLY A 90 10.47 -5.60 -13.89
CA GLY A 90 9.39 -5.04 -14.71
C GLY A 90 8.99 -3.62 -14.27
N PHE A 91 8.98 -3.37 -12.96
CA PHE A 91 8.72 -2.05 -12.39
C PHE A 91 9.99 -1.26 -12.10
N TYR A 92 11.10 -1.50 -12.81
CA TYR A 92 12.42 -0.96 -12.47
C TYR A 92 12.44 0.55 -12.15
N LEU A 93 11.95 1.39 -13.07
CA LEU A 93 11.94 2.85 -12.87
C LEU A 93 11.00 3.28 -11.73
N ALA A 94 9.88 2.58 -11.56
CA ALA A 94 8.94 2.85 -10.47
C ALA A 94 9.55 2.50 -9.11
N MET A 95 10.18 1.34 -9.01
CA MET A 95 10.89 0.90 -7.80
C MET A 95 12.09 1.79 -7.49
N MET A 96 12.81 2.28 -8.51
CA MET A 96 13.88 3.26 -8.33
C MET A 96 13.34 4.57 -7.72
N LEU A 97 12.19 5.05 -8.20
CA LEU A 97 11.55 6.25 -7.67
C LEU A 97 11.10 6.06 -6.21
N VAL A 98 10.52 4.90 -5.87
CA VAL A 98 10.19 4.53 -4.49
C VAL A 98 11.44 4.48 -3.62
N LEU A 99 12.52 3.86 -4.10
CA LEU A 99 13.77 3.78 -3.37
C LEU A 99 14.33 5.18 -3.06
N ILE A 100 14.34 6.08 -4.04
CA ILE A 100 14.76 7.48 -3.82
C ILE A 100 13.87 8.16 -2.78
N ALA A 101 12.55 8.04 -2.89
CA ALA A 101 11.60 8.59 -1.91
C ALA A 101 11.88 8.05 -0.49
N LEU A 102 12.10 6.74 -0.36
CA LEU A 102 12.35 6.06 0.90
C LEU A 102 13.76 6.29 1.47
N ILE A 103 14.75 6.67 0.65
CA ILE A 103 16.06 7.14 1.11
C ILE A 103 15.95 8.57 1.65
N LEU A 104 15.23 9.44 0.93
CA LEU A 104 15.09 10.85 1.29
C LEU A 104 14.31 11.04 2.59
N ARG A 105 13.37 10.13 2.91
CA ARG A 105 12.52 10.22 4.13
C ARG A 105 13.32 10.15 5.45
N PRO A 106 14.13 9.09 5.72
CA PRO A 106 15.04 9.03 6.88
C PRO A 106 15.92 10.27 7.03
N VAL A 107 16.50 10.71 5.91
CA VAL A 107 17.40 11.87 5.87
C VAL A 107 16.62 13.14 6.22
N GLY A 108 15.41 13.31 5.69
CA GLY A 108 14.52 14.41 6.02
C GLY A 108 14.21 14.48 7.52
N PHE A 109 13.85 13.36 8.15
CA PHE A 109 13.57 13.33 9.59
C PHE A 109 14.81 13.70 10.42
N LYS A 110 15.98 13.15 10.08
CA LYS A 110 17.21 13.35 10.87
C LYS A 110 17.85 14.72 10.65
N TYR A 111 17.82 15.26 9.43
CA TYR A 111 18.60 16.44 9.04
C TYR A 111 17.81 17.75 9.07
N ARG A 112 16.47 17.71 9.04
CA ARG A 112 15.63 18.92 9.09
C ARG A 112 16.03 19.89 10.19
N SER A 113 16.31 19.39 11.40
CA SER A 113 16.60 20.21 12.58
C SER A 113 18.11 20.40 12.85
N LYS A 114 19.00 19.95 11.95
CA LYS A 114 20.45 20.03 12.14
C LYS A 114 21.05 21.38 11.77
N MET A 115 20.38 22.15 10.91
CA MET A 115 20.77 23.51 10.57
C MET A 115 19.66 24.49 10.89
N GLU A 116 20.05 25.69 11.30
CA GLU A 116 19.15 26.82 11.43
C GLU A 116 18.86 27.45 10.06
N GLY A 117 17.66 28.00 9.90
CA GLY A 117 17.25 28.66 8.66
C GLY A 117 15.94 28.13 8.09
N THR A 118 15.03 29.06 7.78
CA THR A 118 13.70 28.77 7.24
C THR A 118 13.76 28.04 5.89
N ARG A 119 14.71 28.41 5.02
CA ARG A 119 14.92 27.77 3.71
C ARG A 119 15.33 26.30 3.83
N TRP A 120 16.21 25.98 4.77
CA TRP A 120 16.65 24.60 5.02
C TRP A 120 15.48 23.72 5.50
N ARG A 121 14.78 24.17 6.55
CA ARG A 121 13.64 23.44 7.12
C ARG A 121 12.53 23.24 6.09
N SER A 122 12.18 24.29 5.34
CA SER A 122 11.13 24.23 4.32
C SER A 122 11.45 23.27 3.16
N ARG A 123 12.74 23.16 2.77
CA ARG A 123 13.16 22.18 1.75
C ARG A 123 12.99 20.76 2.25
N TRP A 124 13.38 20.47 3.49
CA TRP A 124 13.17 19.15 4.08
C TRP A 124 11.71 18.82 4.31
N ASP A 125 10.88 19.82 4.67
CA ASP A 125 9.42 19.66 4.74
C ASP A 125 8.83 19.26 3.38
N ALA A 126 9.30 19.89 2.30
CA ALA A 126 8.89 19.53 0.94
C ALA A 126 9.38 18.13 0.54
N VAL A 127 10.61 17.75 0.91
CA VAL A 127 11.17 16.40 0.66
C VAL A 127 10.40 15.32 1.42
N LEU A 128 10.00 15.57 2.66
CA LEU A 128 9.15 14.66 3.44
C LEU A 128 7.76 14.52 2.81
N CYS A 129 7.15 15.62 2.38
CA CYS A 129 5.89 15.56 1.66
C CYS A 129 6.02 14.78 0.34
N PHE A 130 7.09 15.03 -0.41
CA PHE A 130 7.40 14.33 -1.65
C PHE A 130 7.53 12.83 -1.41
N SER A 131 8.29 12.40 -0.40
CA SER A 131 8.47 10.98 -0.13
C SER A 131 7.17 10.29 0.27
N GLY A 132 6.35 10.92 1.12
CA GLY A 132 5.03 10.42 1.51
C GLY A 132 4.09 10.23 0.32
N VAL A 133 3.96 11.26 -0.53
CA VAL A 133 3.06 11.23 -1.69
C VAL A 133 3.56 10.26 -2.76
N VAL A 134 4.84 10.35 -3.14
CA VAL A 134 5.39 9.58 -4.25
C VAL A 134 5.46 8.10 -3.92
N ALA A 135 5.89 7.72 -2.72
CA ALA A 135 5.92 6.31 -2.34
C ALA A 135 4.50 5.70 -2.38
N SER A 136 3.53 6.38 -1.75
CA SER A 136 2.13 5.95 -1.73
C SER A 136 1.55 5.84 -3.15
N LEU A 137 1.77 6.85 -3.98
CA LEU A 137 1.29 6.88 -5.36
C LEU A 137 1.85 5.71 -6.18
N VAL A 138 3.16 5.47 -6.11
CA VAL A 138 3.81 4.43 -6.90
C VAL A 138 3.38 3.03 -6.44
N PHE A 139 3.22 2.79 -5.13
CA PHE A 139 2.70 1.51 -4.65
C PHE A 139 1.27 1.24 -5.16
N GLY A 140 0.39 2.24 -5.13
CA GLY A 140 -0.96 2.11 -5.69
C GLY A 140 -0.96 1.91 -7.20
N VAL A 141 -0.12 2.64 -7.94
CA VAL A 141 0.05 2.45 -9.39
C VAL A 141 0.56 1.05 -9.72
N ALA A 142 1.53 0.53 -8.97
CA ALA A 142 2.03 -0.83 -9.15
C ALA A 142 0.92 -1.87 -8.94
N MET A 143 0.13 -1.73 -7.86
CA MET A 143 -0.99 -2.63 -7.60
C MET A 143 -2.07 -2.55 -8.70
N GLY A 144 -2.36 -1.36 -9.21
CA GLY A 144 -3.27 -1.17 -10.34
C GLY A 144 -2.79 -1.84 -11.62
N ASN A 145 -1.49 -1.75 -11.93
CA ASN A 145 -0.89 -2.45 -13.07
C ASN A 145 -0.91 -3.97 -12.91
N ILE A 146 -0.74 -4.50 -11.68
CA ILE A 146 -0.89 -5.94 -11.41
C ILE A 146 -2.32 -6.42 -11.73
N ILE A 147 -3.35 -5.61 -11.41
CA ILE A 147 -4.74 -5.93 -11.73
C ILE A 147 -5.00 -5.90 -13.25
N LEU A 148 -4.41 -4.94 -13.97
CA LEU A 148 -4.51 -4.85 -15.44
C LEU A 148 -3.75 -5.97 -16.16
N GLY A 149 -2.67 -6.47 -15.55
CA GLY A 149 -1.68 -7.32 -16.21
C GLY A 149 -0.49 -6.49 -16.69
N VAL A 150 0.70 -7.05 -16.52
CA VAL A 150 1.97 -6.40 -16.86
C VAL A 150 2.56 -7.12 -18.08
N PRO A 151 3.03 -6.40 -19.11
CA PRO A 151 3.59 -7.01 -20.32
C PRO A 151 5.02 -7.52 -20.04
N PHE A 152 5.11 -8.77 -19.62
CA PHE A 152 6.36 -9.50 -19.50
C PHE A 152 6.17 -10.95 -19.95
N THR A 153 7.27 -11.56 -20.38
CA THR A 153 7.35 -12.97 -20.71
C THR A 153 8.47 -13.64 -19.91
N PHE A 154 8.56 -14.96 -19.97
CA PHE A 154 9.68 -15.72 -19.45
C PHE A 154 10.47 -16.32 -20.59
N ASP A 155 11.80 -16.27 -20.48
CA ASP A 155 12.67 -17.06 -21.35
C ASP A 155 12.38 -18.56 -21.14
N PRO A 156 12.10 -19.34 -22.21
CA PRO A 156 11.66 -20.73 -22.08
C PRO A 156 12.68 -21.68 -21.44
N VAL A 157 13.97 -21.33 -21.44
CA VAL A 157 15.04 -22.21 -20.96
C VAL A 157 15.50 -21.78 -19.57
N THR A 158 15.72 -20.49 -19.37
CA THR A 158 16.30 -19.93 -18.15
C THR A 158 15.26 -19.44 -17.15
N LEU A 159 13.97 -19.39 -17.54
CA LEU A 159 12.86 -18.81 -16.77
C LEU A 159 13.14 -17.37 -16.31
N ARG A 160 14.01 -16.66 -17.03
CA ARG A 160 14.32 -15.26 -16.75
C ARG A 160 13.15 -14.38 -17.19
N PRO A 161 12.64 -13.47 -16.35
CA PRO A 161 11.62 -12.52 -16.77
C PRO A 161 12.20 -11.51 -17.76
N ILE A 162 11.48 -11.28 -18.85
CA ILE A 162 11.78 -10.29 -19.90
C ILE A 162 10.61 -9.33 -19.93
N TYR A 163 10.86 -8.06 -19.57
CA TYR A 163 9.85 -7.02 -19.64
C TYR A 163 9.78 -6.44 -21.05
N GLU A 164 8.59 -6.44 -21.65
CA GLU A 164 8.36 -5.97 -23.03
C GLU A 164 7.60 -4.64 -23.05
N GLY A 165 7.20 -4.13 -21.88
CA GLY A 165 6.50 -2.88 -21.77
C GLY A 165 7.40 -1.64 -21.90
N HIS A 166 6.75 -0.48 -21.82
CA HIS A 166 7.43 0.82 -21.78
C HIS A 166 6.95 1.65 -20.58
N PHE A 167 7.77 2.60 -20.14
CA PHE A 167 7.53 3.38 -18.91
C PHE A 167 6.13 4.01 -18.83
N TYR A 168 5.63 4.56 -19.95
CA TYR A 168 4.33 5.22 -19.98
C TYR A 168 3.13 4.28 -19.75
N GLN A 169 3.27 2.97 -19.98
CA GLN A 169 2.21 1.99 -19.66
C GLN A 169 1.97 1.86 -18.16
N LEU A 170 2.88 2.35 -17.32
CA LEU A 170 2.63 2.36 -15.87
C LEU A 170 1.55 3.38 -15.49
N PHE A 171 1.30 4.40 -16.33
CA PHE A 171 0.38 5.50 -16.04
C PHE A 171 -0.98 5.32 -16.73
N MET A 172 -1.44 4.07 -16.87
CA MET A 172 -2.78 3.80 -17.39
C MET A 172 -3.85 4.41 -16.47
N PRO A 173 -5.01 4.85 -16.99
CA PRO A 173 -6.03 5.54 -16.19
C PRO A 173 -6.47 4.80 -14.94
N PHE A 174 -6.66 3.48 -15.04
CA PHE A 174 -7.01 2.65 -13.88
C PHE A 174 -5.85 2.54 -12.87
N ALA A 175 -4.61 2.40 -13.34
CA ALA A 175 -3.45 2.37 -12.45
C ALA A 175 -3.26 3.71 -11.72
N LEU A 176 -3.49 4.84 -12.39
CA LEU A 176 -3.50 6.15 -11.76
C LEU A 176 -4.60 6.30 -10.72
N LEU A 177 -5.81 5.78 -10.99
CA LEU A 177 -6.89 5.74 -10.01
C LEU A 177 -6.48 4.95 -8.76
N ALA A 178 -5.86 3.78 -8.93
CA ALA A 178 -5.34 2.98 -7.82
C ALA A 178 -4.22 3.70 -7.05
N GLY A 179 -3.36 4.44 -7.76
CA GLY A 179 -2.35 5.32 -7.17
C GLY A 179 -2.96 6.43 -6.31
N VAL A 180 -3.90 7.18 -6.84
CA VAL A 180 -4.58 8.27 -6.12
C VAL A 180 -5.35 7.71 -4.92
N LEU A 181 -6.04 6.58 -5.10
CA LEU A 181 -6.70 5.84 -4.02
C LEU A 181 -5.71 5.53 -2.88
N SER A 182 -4.52 5.00 -3.20
CA SER A 182 -3.48 4.73 -2.20
C SER A 182 -3.04 5.99 -1.45
N VAL A 183 -2.80 7.10 -2.17
CA VAL A 183 -2.41 8.38 -1.55
C VAL A 183 -3.50 8.87 -0.58
N VAL A 184 -4.77 8.90 -1.01
CA VAL A 184 -5.85 9.41 -0.14
C VAL A 184 -6.14 8.48 1.03
N MET A 185 -5.99 7.16 0.84
CA MET A 185 -6.17 6.16 1.90
C MET A 185 -5.08 6.32 2.98
N LEU A 186 -3.82 6.43 2.57
CA LEU A 186 -2.72 6.62 3.52
C LEU A 186 -2.77 8.01 4.17
N ALA A 187 -3.16 9.06 3.43
CA ALA A 187 -3.42 10.38 4.00
C ALA A 187 -4.56 10.34 5.03
N MET A 188 -5.65 9.62 4.78
CA MET A 188 -6.71 9.38 5.78
C MET A 188 -6.11 8.74 7.04
N HIS A 189 -5.29 7.69 6.89
CA HIS A 189 -4.68 6.99 8.02
C HIS A 189 -3.76 7.91 8.85
N GLY A 190 -2.90 8.69 8.18
CA GLY A 190 -2.08 9.70 8.84
C GLY A 190 -2.88 10.81 9.53
N ALA A 191 -4.00 11.25 8.92
CA ALA A 191 -4.88 12.25 9.52
C ALA A 191 -5.56 11.76 10.80
N VAL A 192 -5.98 10.49 10.86
CA VAL A 192 -6.54 9.87 12.08
C VAL A 192 -5.50 9.93 13.21
N LEU A 193 -4.26 9.51 12.92
CA LEU A 193 -3.18 9.54 13.90
C LEU A 193 -2.90 10.96 14.39
N LEU A 194 -2.82 11.95 13.48
CA LEU A 194 -2.58 13.35 13.86
C LEU A 194 -3.72 13.93 14.67
N ALA A 195 -4.97 13.67 14.30
CA ALA A 195 -6.13 14.12 15.06
C ALA A 195 -6.10 13.57 16.50
N TRP A 196 -5.58 12.36 16.70
CA TRP A 196 -5.48 11.71 18.01
C TRP A 196 -4.26 12.15 18.84
N ARG A 197 -3.11 12.37 18.19
CA ARG A 197 -1.82 12.62 18.87
C ARG A 197 -1.46 14.11 18.98
N THR A 198 -2.25 15.00 18.41
CA THR A 198 -1.99 16.44 18.42
C THR A 198 -3.17 17.23 18.98
N GLU A 199 -2.90 18.46 19.41
CA GLU A 199 -3.89 19.43 19.84
C GLU A 199 -4.19 20.46 18.73
N ASP A 200 -5.19 21.31 18.98
CA ASP A 200 -5.52 22.39 18.06
C ASP A 200 -4.39 23.45 18.02
N PRO A 201 -4.11 24.05 16.84
CA PRO A 201 -4.90 24.01 15.61
C PRO A 201 -4.59 22.85 14.65
N VAL A 202 -3.53 22.07 14.90
CA VAL A 202 -3.10 20.98 14.00
C VAL A 202 -4.16 19.88 13.95
N SER A 203 -4.69 19.49 15.12
CA SER A 203 -5.71 18.45 15.24
C SER A 203 -6.97 18.78 14.43
N SER A 204 -7.51 20.01 14.54
CA SER A 204 -8.65 20.47 13.72
C SER A 204 -8.40 20.38 12.22
N ARG A 205 -7.22 20.80 11.73
CA ARG A 205 -6.87 20.67 10.31
C ARG A 205 -6.72 19.22 9.89
N ALA A 206 -6.10 18.38 10.71
CA ALA A 206 -6.03 16.94 10.47
C ALA A 206 -7.42 16.31 10.38
N ARG A 207 -8.37 16.70 11.25
CA ARG A 207 -9.76 16.23 11.17
C ARG A 207 -10.44 16.63 9.87
N ASN A 208 -10.21 17.84 9.38
CA ASN A 208 -10.80 18.32 8.12
C ASN A 208 -10.26 17.53 6.92
N TRP A 209 -8.95 17.40 6.82
CA TRP A 209 -8.31 16.62 5.75
C TRP A 209 -8.64 15.14 5.84
N GLY A 210 -8.63 14.56 7.04
CA GLY A 210 -8.97 13.16 7.27
C GLY A 210 -10.37 12.80 6.80
N ARG A 211 -11.37 13.65 7.08
CA ARG A 211 -12.75 13.45 6.58
C ARG A 211 -12.83 13.48 5.06
N LEU A 212 -12.16 14.44 4.42
CA LEU A 212 -12.12 14.53 2.97
C LEU A 212 -11.45 13.30 2.36
N CYS A 213 -10.28 12.92 2.87
CA CYS A 213 -9.54 11.75 2.41
C CYS A 213 -10.33 10.45 2.63
N ALA A 214 -11.08 10.32 3.74
CA ALA A 214 -11.93 9.18 4.01
C ALA A 214 -13.07 9.02 2.99
N LEU A 215 -13.79 10.11 2.71
CA LEU A 215 -14.84 10.12 1.68
C LEU A 215 -14.29 9.83 0.29
N LEU A 216 -13.14 10.42 -0.06
CA LEU A 216 -12.46 10.15 -1.33
C LEU A 216 -11.98 8.71 -1.43
N THR A 217 -11.48 8.12 -0.34
CA THR A 217 -11.07 6.71 -0.29
C THR A 217 -12.26 5.81 -0.59
N ALA A 218 -13.39 6.01 0.11
CA ALA A 218 -14.61 5.24 -0.14
C ALA A 218 -15.10 5.39 -1.59
N LEU A 219 -15.16 6.63 -2.11
CA LEU A 219 -15.60 6.92 -3.46
C LEU A 219 -14.70 6.26 -4.52
N LEU A 220 -13.38 6.45 -4.42
CA LEU A 220 -12.41 5.92 -5.37
C LEU A 220 -12.33 4.40 -5.29
N PHE A 221 -12.47 3.81 -4.10
CA PHE A 221 -12.50 2.36 -3.93
C PHE A 221 -13.73 1.74 -4.61
N VAL A 222 -14.92 2.32 -4.40
CA VAL A 222 -16.16 1.88 -5.09
C VAL A 222 -16.06 2.07 -6.60
N ALA A 223 -15.56 3.22 -7.06
CA ALA A 223 -15.36 3.48 -8.48
C ALA A 223 -14.35 2.49 -9.12
N GLY A 224 -13.23 2.24 -8.44
CA GLY A 224 -12.23 1.25 -8.86
C GLY A 224 -12.79 -0.17 -8.88
N GLY A 225 -13.56 -0.57 -7.86
CA GLY A 225 -14.22 -1.87 -7.82
C GLY A 225 -15.23 -2.06 -8.95
N PHE A 226 -16.03 -1.03 -9.27
CA PHE A 226 -16.93 -1.05 -10.42
C PHE A 226 -16.17 -1.15 -11.75
N TRP A 227 -15.05 -0.42 -11.89
CA TRP A 227 -14.19 -0.52 -13.06
C TRP A 227 -13.60 -1.92 -13.21
N VAL A 228 -13.08 -2.53 -12.15
CA VAL A 228 -12.59 -3.92 -12.19
C VAL A 228 -13.70 -4.89 -12.60
N ALA A 229 -14.90 -4.73 -12.04
CA ALA A 229 -16.01 -5.63 -12.31
C ALA A 229 -16.52 -5.60 -13.77
N ARG A 230 -16.36 -4.46 -14.46
CA ARG A 230 -16.99 -4.22 -15.78
C ARG A 230 -16.00 -3.94 -16.91
N GLY A 231 -14.80 -3.47 -16.61
CA GLY A 231 -13.89 -2.86 -17.58
C GLY A 231 -12.46 -3.39 -17.55
N VAL A 232 -12.15 -4.38 -16.71
CA VAL A 232 -10.83 -5.03 -16.66
C VAL A 232 -10.99 -6.53 -16.90
N GLY A 233 -10.32 -7.06 -17.93
CA GLY A 233 -10.23 -8.49 -18.17
C GLY A 233 -9.42 -9.18 -17.06
N GLY A 234 -9.96 -10.26 -16.48
CA GLY A 234 -9.24 -11.04 -15.48
C GLY A 234 -8.51 -12.23 -16.11
N HIS A 235 -7.44 -12.68 -15.44
CA HIS A 235 -6.60 -13.77 -15.91
C HIS A 235 -7.08 -15.11 -15.31
N VAL A 236 -7.39 -16.10 -16.16
CA VAL A 236 -7.89 -17.41 -15.74
C VAL A 236 -6.97 -18.52 -16.22
N ILE A 237 -6.53 -19.38 -15.31
CA ILE A 237 -5.79 -20.60 -15.64
C ILE A 237 -6.75 -21.60 -16.29
N THR A 238 -6.39 -22.11 -17.46
CA THR A 238 -7.22 -23.01 -18.28
C THR A 238 -6.76 -24.46 -18.24
N THR A 239 -5.52 -24.71 -17.80
CA THR A 239 -4.97 -26.05 -17.61
C THR A 239 -5.23 -26.57 -16.19
N ALA A 240 -5.14 -27.89 -16.01
CA ALA A 240 -5.15 -28.49 -14.69
C ALA A 240 -3.94 -27.98 -13.87
N VAL A 241 -4.18 -27.63 -12.61
CA VAL A 241 -3.13 -27.14 -11.71
C VAL A 241 -2.73 -28.25 -10.75
N ASP A 242 -1.51 -28.76 -10.91
CA ASP A 242 -0.88 -29.62 -9.91
C ASP A 242 -0.27 -28.76 -8.79
N MET A 243 -0.86 -28.87 -7.60
CA MET A 243 -0.40 -28.14 -6.40
C MET A 243 0.89 -28.73 -5.81
N ALA A 244 1.17 -30.01 -6.07
CA ALA A 244 2.36 -30.72 -5.63
C ALA A 244 3.53 -30.60 -6.63
N GLY A 245 3.23 -30.23 -7.87
CA GLY A 245 4.19 -30.12 -8.95
C GLY A 245 5.20 -28.96 -8.82
N PRO A 246 6.27 -28.97 -9.64
CA PRO A 246 7.33 -27.97 -9.60
C PRO A 246 6.80 -26.55 -9.85
N SER A 247 7.50 -25.56 -9.31
CA SER A 247 7.17 -24.14 -9.49
C SER A 247 7.64 -23.64 -10.86
N ASP A 248 6.88 -23.91 -11.91
CA ASP A 248 7.16 -23.47 -13.27
C ASP A 248 5.95 -22.75 -13.90
N PRO A 249 6.05 -21.43 -14.19
CA PRO A 249 4.99 -20.68 -14.86
C PRO A 249 4.64 -21.19 -16.27
N MET A 250 5.57 -21.84 -16.98
CA MET A 250 5.38 -22.33 -18.35
C MET A 250 4.49 -23.57 -18.43
N LEU A 251 4.25 -24.26 -17.30
CA LEU A 251 3.34 -25.41 -17.23
C LEU A 251 1.86 -25.03 -17.19
N LYS A 252 1.53 -23.73 -17.26
CA LYS A 252 0.15 -23.24 -17.15
C LYS A 252 -0.22 -22.40 -18.36
N ALA A 253 -1.41 -22.64 -18.92
CA ALA A 253 -1.99 -21.78 -19.93
C ALA A 253 -3.00 -20.82 -19.28
N VAL A 254 -2.87 -19.53 -19.56
CA VAL A 254 -3.72 -18.47 -19.00
C VAL A 254 -4.45 -17.76 -20.14
N SER A 255 -5.75 -17.54 -19.97
CA SER A 255 -6.56 -16.74 -20.90
C SER A 255 -7.15 -15.54 -20.18
N VAL A 256 -7.20 -14.39 -20.86
CA VAL A 256 -7.94 -13.22 -20.36
C VAL A 256 -9.42 -13.42 -20.62
N ARG A 257 -10.26 -13.21 -19.59
CA ARG A 257 -11.73 -13.32 -19.68
C ARG A 257 -12.39 -12.14 -18.99
N ASP A 258 -13.44 -11.62 -19.61
CA ASP A 258 -14.24 -10.55 -19.03
C ASP A 258 -14.94 -11.02 -17.76
N GLY A 259 -14.91 -10.17 -16.73
CA GLY A 259 -15.54 -10.46 -15.43
C GLY A 259 -14.84 -11.55 -14.60
N ALA A 260 -13.69 -12.08 -15.03
CA ALA A 260 -13.01 -13.16 -14.30
C ALA A 260 -12.58 -12.76 -12.87
N TRP A 261 -12.29 -11.48 -12.61
CA TRP A 261 -12.04 -10.98 -11.25
C TRP A 261 -13.24 -11.18 -10.31
N MET A 262 -14.46 -11.21 -10.84
CA MET A 262 -15.69 -11.39 -10.07
C MET A 262 -16.01 -12.87 -9.79
N ALA A 263 -15.34 -13.81 -10.46
CA ALA A 263 -15.63 -15.25 -10.34
C ALA A 263 -15.41 -15.77 -8.91
N ASN A 264 -14.38 -15.27 -8.22
CA ASN A 264 -14.10 -15.64 -6.83
C ASN A 264 -15.19 -15.18 -5.87
N TYR A 265 -15.74 -13.99 -6.07
CA TYR A 265 -16.83 -13.45 -5.25
C TYR A 265 -18.15 -14.22 -5.47
N ALA A 266 -18.38 -14.74 -6.68
CA ALA A 266 -19.52 -15.60 -6.96
C ALA A 266 -19.36 -17.00 -6.33
N LYS A 267 -18.14 -17.56 -6.38
CA LYS A 267 -17.84 -18.88 -5.82
C LYS A 267 -17.78 -18.88 -4.29
N TRP A 268 -17.21 -17.83 -3.71
CA TRP A 268 -17.00 -17.69 -2.27
C TRP A 268 -17.58 -16.36 -1.79
N PRO A 269 -18.90 -16.28 -1.53
CA PRO A 269 -19.58 -15.02 -1.18
C PRO A 269 -18.99 -14.30 0.04
N LEU A 270 -18.37 -15.03 0.97
CA LEU A 270 -17.66 -14.45 2.13
C LEU A 270 -16.53 -13.49 1.73
N MET A 271 -15.97 -13.61 0.51
CA MET A 271 -14.95 -12.69 0.03
C MET A 271 -15.46 -11.24 -0.11
N TRP A 272 -16.77 -11.01 -0.16
CA TRP A 272 -17.37 -9.66 -0.12
C TRP A 272 -17.15 -8.92 1.20
N ILE A 273 -16.78 -9.62 2.28
CA ILE A 273 -16.47 -8.99 3.57
C ILE A 273 -15.31 -8.00 3.41
N ALA A 274 -14.25 -8.37 2.68
CA ALA A 274 -13.07 -7.51 2.52
C ALA A 274 -13.39 -6.15 1.84
N PRO A 275 -14.01 -6.08 0.64
CA PRO A 275 -14.37 -4.79 0.05
C PRO A 275 -15.46 -4.07 0.86
N ALA A 276 -16.36 -4.78 1.55
CA ALA A 276 -17.34 -4.16 2.43
C ALA A 276 -16.68 -3.49 3.64
N LEU A 277 -15.66 -4.12 4.24
CA LEU A 277 -14.86 -3.54 5.31
C LEU A 277 -14.00 -2.38 4.81
N GLY A 278 -13.38 -2.48 3.62
CA GLY A 278 -12.62 -1.37 3.05
C GLY A 278 -13.45 -0.10 2.85
N VAL A 279 -14.67 -0.22 2.31
CA VAL A 279 -15.60 0.92 2.14
C VAL A 279 -16.18 1.35 3.49
N GLY A 280 -16.65 0.38 4.29
CA GLY A 280 -17.25 0.64 5.60
C GLY A 280 -16.30 1.32 6.56
N GLY A 281 -15.04 0.86 6.62
CA GLY A 281 -13.96 1.43 7.43
C GLY A 281 -13.64 2.86 7.03
N ALA A 282 -13.55 3.14 5.72
CA ALA A 282 -13.38 4.51 5.22
C ALA A 282 -14.56 5.42 5.60
N VAL A 283 -15.80 4.95 5.48
CA VAL A 283 -16.99 5.72 5.87
C VAL A 283 -17.04 5.94 7.39
N LEU A 284 -16.74 4.92 8.18
CA LEU A 284 -16.70 4.99 9.65
C LEU A 284 -15.59 5.91 10.15
N ALA A 285 -14.50 6.06 9.42
CA ALA A 285 -13.42 6.98 9.78
C ALA A 285 -13.92 8.44 9.87
N VAL A 286 -14.94 8.84 9.09
CA VAL A 286 -15.49 10.20 9.09
C VAL A 286 -16.02 10.63 10.47
N PRO A 287 -17.00 9.94 11.08
CA PRO A 287 -17.47 10.29 12.42
C PRO A 287 -16.40 10.05 13.49
N ILE A 288 -15.57 9.00 13.35
CA ILE A 288 -14.55 8.68 14.37
C ILE A 288 -13.54 9.83 14.47
N ILE A 289 -12.99 10.29 13.35
CA ILE A 289 -12.06 11.43 13.30
C ILE A 289 -12.66 12.68 13.98
N THR A 290 -13.97 12.89 13.88
CA THR A 290 -14.64 14.01 14.56
C THR A 290 -14.82 13.81 16.07
N SER A 291 -14.95 12.56 16.53
CA SER A 291 -15.20 12.22 17.94
C SER A 291 -13.95 11.93 18.77
N VAL A 292 -12.75 11.92 18.16
CA VAL A 292 -11.46 11.56 18.80
C VAL A 292 -11.15 12.34 20.09
N PHE A 293 -11.85 13.44 20.39
CA PHE A 293 -11.79 14.11 21.70
C PHE A 293 -12.33 13.29 22.89
N ARG A 294 -12.96 12.12 22.70
CA ARG A 294 -13.66 11.39 23.78
C ARG A 294 -13.19 9.95 24.05
N LEU A 295 -12.19 9.44 23.33
CA LEU A 295 -11.80 8.03 23.46
C LEU A 295 -10.51 7.85 24.29
N PRO A 296 -10.50 6.93 25.28
CA PRO A 296 -9.27 6.52 25.96
C PRO A 296 -8.26 5.93 24.96
N GLN A 297 -6.97 6.19 25.16
CA GLN A 297 -5.87 5.86 24.23
C GLN A 297 -5.88 4.42 23.68
N THR A 298 -6.37 3.45 24.43
CA THR A 298 -6.41 2.03 24.05
C THR A 298 -7.47 1.70 22.99
N SER A 299 -8.60 2.40 23.01
CA SER A 299 -9.71 2.16 22.07
C SER A 299 -9.45 2.74 20.67
N ALA A 300 -8.69 3.84 20.58
CA ALA A 300 -8.33 4.48 19.32
C ALA A 300 -7.37 3.63 18.46
N GLN A 301 -6.49 2.84 19.09
CA GLN A 301 -5.55 1.96 18.38
C GLN A 301 -6.25 0.76 17.74
N ALA A 302 -7.21 0.15 18.43
CA ALA A 302 -8.03 -0.92 17.88
C ALA A 302 -8.92 -0.43 16.72
N LEU A 303 -9.49 0.77 16.83
CA LEU A 303 -10.26 1.42 15.77
C LEU A 303 -9.39 1.80 14.56
N ALA A 304 -8.17 2.30 14.78
CA ALA A 304 -7.22 2.57 13.70
C ALA A 304 -6.79 1.28 12.96
N LEU A 305 -6.71 0.14 13.66
CA LEU A 305 -6.46 -1.16 13.04
C LEU A 305 -7.65 -1.65 12.20
N CYS A 306 -8.89 -1.44 12.69
CA CYS A 306 -10.13 -1.77 11.97
C CYS A 306 -10.40 -0.88 10.75
N MET A 307 -9.74 0.28 10.64
CA MET A 307 -9.89 1.20 9.49
C MET A 307 -9.01 0.83 8.28
N VAL A 308 -8.09 -0.14 8.43
CA VAL A 308 -7.07 -0.46 7.41
C VAL A 308 -7.27 -1.86 6.79
N ILE A 309 -8.15 -2.68 7.36
CA ILE A 309 -8.57 -3.99 6.81
C ILE A 309 -9.88 -3.81 6.05
#